data_AF-A0A553CJV6-F1
#
_entry.id   AF-A0A553CJV6-F1
#
_cell.length_a   1.000
_cell.length_b   1.000
_cell.length_c   1.000
_cell.angle_alpha   90.00
_cell.angle_beta   90.00
_cell.angle_gamma   90.00
#
_symmetry.space_group_name_H-M   'P 1'
#
loop_
_entity.id
_entity.type
_entity.pdbx_description
1 polymer ?
#
loop_
_entity_poly.entity_id
_entity_poly.type
_entity_poly.pdbx_seq_one_letter_code
_entity_poly.pdbx_strand_id
1 'polypeptide(L)'
;MTNLVFDKKNLFARKIVTTLISGLTISALILVIGNGGNIIWFPPVVVFPLVALILLTSLVFPIIWQKLENKQKIDSNKTFGLLYSLVRFVIAINLISFGWKKIFGLQFLVPSEIAILPMNQQSGEWLTWFYFGYSDTFGVIIASIQIFGSILLLYRKTVLVGSLTLFSLMLNLTLINIFYKMNLGALLQSVILTFGLLFLILSDYKKLKQFLYSSDTIFPSLQFQNIIIKNVIRVSVLIVSLIFTIYLKTLLSR
;
A
#
# COMPACT_ATOMS: atom_id res chain seq x y z
N MET A 1 22.06 10.53 -18.47
CA MET A 1 21.93 11.88 -17.88
C MET A 1 20.97 12.68 -18.74
N THR A 2 19.74 12.88 -18.27
CA THR A 2 18.84 13.93 -18.79
C THR A 2 17.96 14.32 -17.62
N ASN A 3 18.30 15.51 -17.11
CA ASN A 3 17.65 16.20 -16.02
C ASN A 3 16.17 16.35 -16.36
N LEU A 4 15.30 15.78 -15.52
CA LEU A 4 14.01 16.41 -15.33
C LEU A 4 14.31 17.80 -14.80
N VAL A 5 14.00 18.82 -15.59
CA VAL A 5 13.95 20.22 -15.18
C VAL A 5 12.88 20.30 -14.10
N PHE A 6 13.29 20.02 -12.86
CA PHE A 6 12.50 20.31 -11.68
C PHE A 6 13.01 21.65 -11.17
N ASP A 7 12.12 22.65 -11.24
CA ASP A 7 12.22 23.89 -10.48
C ASP A 7 12.72 23.61 -9.05
N LYS A 8 13.60 24.45 -8.49
CA LYS A 8 14.19 24.24 -7.15
C LYS A 8 13.12 23.97 -6.07
N LYS A 9 11.92 24.54 -6.26
CA LYS A 9 10.73 24.30 -5.42
C LYS A 9 10.27 22.84 -5.39
N ASN A 10 10.32 22.15 -6.54
CA ASN A 10 10.02 20.71 -6.64
C ASN A 10 11.08 19.84 -5.96
N LEU A 11 12.33 20.30 -5.87
CA LEU A 11 13.40 19.57 -5.19
C LEU A 11 13.22 19.54 -3.67
N PHE A 12 12.84 20.66 -3.07
CA PHE A 12 12.62 20.73 -1.61
C PHE A 12 11.36 19.97 -1.19
N ALA A 13 10.27 20.08 -1.95
CA ALA A 13 9.06 19.29 -1.72
C ALA A 13 9.35 17.78 -1.74
N ARG A 14 10.19 17.32 -2.69
CA ARG A 14 10.62 15.92 -2.75
C ARG A 14 11.37 15.47 -1.49
N LYS A 15 12.20 16.33 -0.90
CA LYS A 15 12.88 16.02 0.37
C LYS A 15 11.87 15.83 1.49
N ILE A 16 10.95 16.78 1.66
CA ILE A 16 9.88 16.70 2.67
C ILE A 16 9.08 15.41 2.52
N VAL A 17 8.60 15.11 1.31
CA VAL A 17 7.81 13.89 1.07
C VAL A 17 8.61 12.64 1.40
N THR A 18 9.87 12.57 0.94
CA THR A 18 10.72 11.40 1.18
C THR A 18 10.99 11.19 2.67
N THR A 19 11.28 12.26 3.42
CA THR A 19 11.57 12.16 4.86
C THR A 19 10.32 11.82 5.65
N LEU A 20 9.18 12.44 5.34
CA LEU A 20 7.90 12.13 5.97
C LEU A 20 7.48 10.68 5.74
N ILE A 21 7.52 10.18 4.49
CA ILE A 21 7.16 8.79 4.19
C ILE A 21 8.12 7.82 4.90
N SER A 22 9.42 8.11 4.93
CA SER A 22 10.38 7.30 5.68
C SER A 22 10.09 7.28 7.19
N GLY A 23 9.82 8.43 7.79
CA GLY A 23 9.48 8.52 9.22
C GLY A 23 8.19 7.80 9.55
N LEU A 24 7.12 8.02 8.77
CA LEU A 24 5.82 7.37 8.96
C LEU A 24 5.91 5.85 8.84
N THR A 25 6.63 5.33 7.83
CA THR A 25 6.77 3.89 7.64
C THR A 25 7.60 3.24 8.75
N ILE A 26 8.67 3.88 9.25
CA ILE A 26 9.41 3.40 10.42
C ILE A 26 8.50 3.42 11.66
N SER A 27 7.80 4.52 11.91
CA SER A 27 6.88 4.64 13.05
C SER A 27 5.82 3.54 13.04
N ALA A 28 5.25 3.24 11.86
CA ALA A 28 4.33 2.14 11.66
C ALA A 28 4.96 0.77 12.03
N LEU A 29 6.21 0.52 11.63
CA LEU A 29 6.93 -0.69 12.02
C LEU A 29 7.13 -0.79 13.53
N ILE A 30 7.58 0.29 14.17
CA ILE A 30 7.83 0.35 15.61
C ILE A 30 6.55 0.11 16.41
N LEU A 31 5.44 0.70 15.99
CA LEU A 31 4.13 0.49 16.62
C LEU A 31 3.65 -0.96 16.47
N VAL A 32 3.85 -1.59 15.31
CA VAL A 32 3.48 -3.01 15.11
C VAL A 32 4.29 -3.94 15.99
N ILE A 33 5.59 -3.68 16.16
CA ILE A 33 6.45 -4.46 17.05
C ILE A 33 6.04 -4.23 18.51
N GLY A 34 5.88 -2.97 18.93
CA GLY A 34 5.51 -2.60 20.30
C GLY A 34 4.13 -3.07 20.74
N ASN A 35 3.17 -3.14 19.80
CA ASN A 35 1.81 -3.61 20.07
C ASN A 35 1.67 -5.14 19.94
N GLY A 36 2.76 -5.89 19.79
CA GLY A 36 2.78 -7.34 19.58
C GLY A 36 2.40 -8.21 20.79
N GLY A 37 1.84 -7.62 21.87
CA GLY A 37 1.39 -8.36 23.06
C GLY A 37 2.23 -8.11 24.31
N ASN A 38 2.35 -6.84 24.74
CA ASN A 38 3.07 -6.45 25.97
C ASN A 38 4.47 -7.05 26.08
N ILE A 39 5.28 -6.84 25.04
CA ILE A 39 6.67 -7.28 25.01
C ILE A 39 7.43 -6.59 26.15
N ILE A 40 7.91 -7.37 27.13
CA ILE A 40 8.52 -6.88 28.37
C ILE A 40 9.72 -5.95 28.09
N TRP A 41 10.52 -6.27 27.07
CA TRP A 41 11.71 -5.47 26.69
C TRP A 41 11.40 -4.30 25.75
N PHE A 42 10.16 -4.17 25.25
CA PHE A 42 9.75 -3.07 24.39
C PHE A 42 8.42 -2.45 24.85
N PRO A 43 8.37 -1.93 26.09
CA PRO A 43 7.14 -1.42 26.69
C PRO A 43 6.68 -0.10 26.03
N PRO A 44 5.39 0.28 26.17
CA PRO A 44 4.86 1.51 25.59
C PRO A 44 5.63 2.79 25.94
N VAL A 45 6.20 2.85 27.15
CA VAL A 45 7.03 3.98 27.62
C VAL A 45 8.32 4.17 26.80
N VAL A 46 8.77 3.13 26.08
CA VAL A 46 9.90 3.20 25.13
C VAL A 46 9.40 3.43 23.71
N VAL A 47 8.33 2.72 23.31
CA VAL A 47 7.75 2.78 21.97
C VAL A 47 7.32 4.19 21.59
N PHE A 48 6.51 4.85 22.44
CA PHE A 48 5.93 6.15 22.09
C PHE A 48 6.97 7.28 21.98
N PRO A 49 7.95 7.42 22.89
CA PRO A 49 9.02 8.40 22.72
C PRO A 49 9.88 8.15 21.48
N LEU A 50 10.17 6.89 21.14
CA LEU A 50 10.91 6.55 19.92
C LEU A 50 10.15 6.98 18.67
N VAL A 51 8.85 6.68 18.60
CA VAL A 51 7.98 7.13 17.50
C VAL A 51 7.95 8.65 17.42
N ALA A 52 7.80 9.35 18.55
CA ALA A 52 7.82 10.81 18.59
C ALA A 52 9.15 11.37 18.05
N LEU A 53 10.29 10.79 18.45
CA LEU A 53 11.61 11.20 17.97
C LEU A 53 11.77 10.97 16.46
N ILE A 54 11.29 9.84 15.94
CA ILE A 54 11.32 9.52 14.51
C ILE A 54 10.46 10.53 13.72
N LEU A 55 9.28 10.87 14.21
CA LEU A 55 8.41 11.85 13.56
C LEU A 55 9.03 13.26 13.61
N LEU A 56 9.57 13.67 14.76
CA LEU A 56 10.26 14.97 14.88
C LEU A 56 11.47 15.06 13.95
N THR A 57 12.29 14.01 13.89
CA THR A 57 13.43 13.97 12.95
C THR A 57 12.96 14.00 11.50
N SER A 58 11.85 13.35 11.14
CA SER A 58 11.29 13.40 9.79
C SER A 58 10.83 14.80 9.34
N LEU A 59 10.45 15.66 10.30
CA LEU A 59 10.05 17.05 10.07
C LEU A 59 11.26 17.99 9.97
N VAL A 60 12.29 17.77 10.80
CA VAL A 60 13.47 18.66 10.88
C VAL A 60 14.52 18.31 9.82
N PHE A 61 14.73 17.02 9.55
CA PHE A 61 15.76 16.54 8.62
C PHE A 61 15.70 17.13 7.20
N PRO A 62 14.55 17.36 6.53
CA PRO A 62 14.55 17.95 5.20
C PRO A 62 15.13 19.38 5.18
N ILE A 63 14.97 20.14 6.26
CA ILE A 63 15.56 21.49 6.41
C ILE A 63 17.09 21.38 6.56
N ILE A 64 17.56 20.45 7.39
CA ILE A 64 18.99 20.17 7.58
C ILE A 64 19.61 19.72 6.25
N TRP A 65 18.96 18.77 5.58
CA TRP A 65 19.39 18.26 4.28
C TRP A 65 19.47 19.39 3.24
N GLN A 66 18.49 20.30 3.18
CA GLN A 66 18.57 21.46 2.28
C GLN A 66 19.77 22.37 2.58
N LYS A 67 20.01 22.67 3.86
CA LYS A 67 21.16 23.50 4.26
C LYS A 67 22.50 22.84 3.95
N LEU A 68 22.62 21.53 4.16
CA LEU A 68 23.84 20.78 3.91
C LEU A 68 24.11 20.55 2.42
N GLU A 69 23.08 20.34 1.61
CA GLU A 69 23.21 20.32 0.15
C GLU A 69 23.69 21.67 -0.39
N ASN A 70 23.12 22.78 0.08
CA ASN A 70 23.55 24.13 -0.34
C ASN A 70 25.03 24.41 0.01
N LYS A 71 25.52 23.81 1.10
CA LYS A 71 26.94 23.85 1.50
C LYS A 71 27.80 22.77 0.83
N GLN A 72 27.24 22.03 -0.13
CA GLN A 72 27.89 20.92 -0.85
C GLN A 72 28.45 19.82 0.07
N LYS A 73 27.91 19.68 1.29
CA LYS A 73 28.36 18.68 2.28
C LYS A 73 27.70 17.31 2.11
N ILE A 74 26.52 17.26 1.47
CA ILE A 74 25.75 16.04 1.27
C ILE A 74 25.31 15.94 -0.20
N ASP A 75 25.40 14.73 -0.74
CA ASP A 75 24.86 14.37 -2.04
C ASP A 75 23.39 13.91 -1.92
N SER A 76 22.47 14.72 -2.44
CA SER A 76 21.04 14.44 -2.39
C SER A 76 20.62 13.18 -3.13
N ASN A 77 21.33 12.75 -4.17
CA ASN A 77 20.99 11.50 -4.86
C ASN A 77 21.27 10.29 -3.97
N LYS A 78 22.39 10.31 -3.24
CA LYS A 78 22.74 9.26 -2.28
C LYS A 78 21.78 9.24 -1.11
N THR A 79 21.45 10.40 -0.53
CA THR A 79 20.50 10.49 0.58
C THR A 79 19.10 10.05 0.17
N PHE A 80 18.61 10.48 -0.99
CA PHE A 80 17.33 10.00 -1.52
C PHE A 80 17.37 8.47 -1.73
N GLY A 81 18.43 7.94 -2.34
CA GLY A 81 18.58 6.50 -2.56
C GLY A 81 18.57 5.68 -1.27
N LEU A 82 19.18 6.20 -0.20
CA LEU A 82 19.16 5.58 1.13
C LEU A 82 17.74 5.58 1.71
N LEU A 83 17.07 6.74 1.77
CA LEU A 83 15.72 6.83 2.33
C LEU A 83 14.70 6.03 1.53
N TYR A 84 14.80 6.05 0.20
CA TYR A 84 13.98 5.20 -0.68
C TYR A 84 14.20 3.71 -0.38
N SER A 85 15.46 3.29 -0.21
CA SER A 85 15.78 1.91 0.15
C SER A 85 15.22 1.53 1.52
N LEU A 86 15.33 2.43 2.49
CA LEU A 86 14.79 2.27 3.83
C LEU A 86 13.27 2.08 3.81
N VAL A 87 12.52 2.96 3.13
CA VAL A 87 11.05 2.83 2.97
C VAL A 87 10.69 1.46 2.41
N ARG A 88 11.41 1.03 1.37
CA ARG A 88 11.20 -0.25 0.70
C ARG A 88 11.42 -1.45 1.64
N PHE A 89 12.51 -1.46 2.40
CA PHE A 89 12.79 -2.54 3.36
C PHE A 89 11.81 -2.53 4.54
N VAL A 90 11.44 -1.37 5.05
CA VAL A 90 10.50 -1.23 6.17
C VAL A 90 9.10 -1.68 5.78
N ILE A 91 8.61 -1.31 4.59
CA ILE A 91 7.33 -1.81 4.07
C ILE A 91 7.37 -3.34 3.91
N ALA A 92 8.47 -3.88 3.36
CA ALA A 92 8.62 -5.32 3.17
C ALA A 92 8.54 -6.07 4.52
N ILE A 93 9.27 -5.63 5.55
CA ILE A 93 9.25 -6.25 6.89
C ILE A 93 7.83 -6.21 7.47
N ASN A 94 7.14 -5.07 7.38
CA ASN A 94 5.77 -4.95 7.87
C ASN A 94 4.83 -5.97 7.22
N LEU A 95 4.80 -5.99 5.89
CA LEU A 95 3.85 -6.81 5.13
C LEU A 95 4.19 -8.30 5.21
N ILE A 96 5.47 -8.67 5.25
CA ILE A 96 5.89 -10.05 5.54
C ILE A 96 5.40 -10.46 6.92
N SER A 97 5.57 -9.61 7.94
CA SER A 97 5.11 -9.88 9.30
C SER A 97 3.59 -10.09 9.36
N PHE A 98 2.80 -9.24 8.67
CA PHE A 98 1.35 -9.42 8.56
C PHE A 98 0.94 -10.66 7.77
N GLY A 99 1.73 -11.07 6.77
CA GLY A 99 1.53 -12.32 6.04
C GLY A 99 1.76 -13.53 6.95
N TRP A 100 2.87 -13.56 7.68
CA TRP A 100 3.14 -14.62 8.66
C TRP A 100 2.07 -14.71 9.73
N LYS A 101 1.63 -13.58 10.28
CA LYS A 101 0.54 -13.57 11.27
C LYS A 101 -0.74 -14.22 10.74
N LYS A 102 -1.06 -14.11 9.44
CA LYS A 102 -2.20 -14.82 8.84
C LYS A 102 -1.96 -16.33 8.73
N ILE A 103 -0.77 -16.73 8.27
CA ILE A 103 -0.41 -18.15 8.12
C ILE A 103 -0.41 -18.87 9.48
N PHE A 104 0.05 -18.21 10.53
CA PHE A 104 0.10 -18.77 11.89
C PHE A 104 -1.20 -18.60 12.69
N GLY A 105 -2.31 -18.15 12.08
CA GLY A 105 -3.59 -17.97 12.79
C GLY A 105 -3.58 -16.87 13.84
N LEU A 106 -2.63 -15.94 13.78
CA LEU A 106 -2.51 -14.76 14.67
C LEU A 106 -3.32 -13.55 14.17
N GLN A 107 -4.20 -13.77 13.19
CA GLN A 107 -5.12 -12.78 12.63
C GLN A 107 -6.51 -13.39 12.51
N PHE A 108 -7.53 -12.52 12.50
CA PHE A 108 -8.94 -12.89 12.35
C PHE A 108 -9.49 -13.73 13.52
N LEU A 109 -8.86 -13.63 14.69
CA LEU A 109 -9.38 -14.20 15.93
C LEU A 109 -10.55 -13.35 16.44
N VAL A 110 -11.70 -13.98 16.62
CA VAL A 110 -12.89 -13.36 17.20
C VAL A 110 -13.01 -13.82 18.66
N PRO A 111 -13.03 -12.90 19.65
CA PRO A 111 -13.24 -13.24 21.04
C PRO A 111 -14.58 -13.95 21.24
N SER A 112 -14.62 -14.88 22.22
CA SER A 112 -15.81 -15.70 22.45
C SER A 112 -17.05 -14.87 22.79
N GLU A 113 -16.86 -13.76 23.51
CA GLU A 113 -17.91 -12.83 23.93
C GLU A 113 -18.55 -12.14 22.73
N ILE A 114 -17.76 -11.88 21.69
CA ILE A 114 -18.23 -11.32 20.42
C ILE A 114 -18.90 -12.40 19.57
N ALA A 115 -18.35 -13.62 19.60
CA ALA A 115 -18.79 -14.68 18.71
C ALA A 115 -20.24 -15.14 18.96
N ILE A 116 -20.74 -14.95 20.18
CA ILE A 116 -22.10 -15.34 20.60
C ILE A 116 -23.13 -14.24 20.25
N LEU A 117 -22.68 -13.02 19.92
CA LEU A 117 -23.60 -11.93 19.59
C LEU A 117 -24.36 -12.23 18.30
N PRO A 118 -25.68 -11.95 18.23
CA PRO A 118 -26.45 -12.12 17.02
C PRO A 118 -25.96 -11.18 15.92
N MET A 119 -26.17 -11.58 14.65
CA MET A 119 -25.64 -10.89 13.47
C MET A 119 -25.97 -9.39 13.42
N ASN A 120 -27.16 -9.00 13.87
CA ASN A 120 -27.61 -7.60 13.91
C ASN A 120 -26.90 -6.75 14.99
N GLN A 121 -26.13 -7.37 15.89
CA GLN A 121 -25.32 -6.70 16.91
C GLN A 121 -23.82 -6.74 16.60
N GLN A 122 -23.41 -7.41 15.52
CA GLN A 122 -22.01 -7.45 15.10
C GLN A 122 -21.57 -6.10 14.52
N SER A 123 -20.40 -5.64 14.93
CA SER A 123 -19.78 -4.44 14.33
C SER A 123 -19.24 -4.76 12.93
N GLY A 124 -19.00 -3.72 12.12
CA GLY A 124 -18.34 -3.88 10.82
C GLY A 124 -16.97 -4.57 10.94
N GLU A 125 -16.23 -4.30 12.02
CA GLU A 125 -14.94 -4.94 12.31
C GLU A 125 -15.09 -6.44 12.53
N TRP A 126 -16.03 -6.86 13.38
CA TRP A 126 -16.21 -8.27 13.67
C TRP A 126 -16.79 -9.05 12.48
N LEU A 127 -17.69 -8.44 11.69
CA LEU A 127 -18.15 -9.03 10.43
C LEU A 127 -17.00 -9.28 9.47
N THR A 128 -16.05 -8.34 9.40
CA THR A 128 -14.85 -8.47 8.56
C THR A 128 -13.95 -9.59 9.07
N TRP A 129 -13.76 -9.72 10.40
CA TRP A 129 -12.97 -10.80 10.99
C TRP A 129 -13.61 -12.17 10.81
N PHE A 130 -14.92 -12.29 10.94
CA PHE A 130 -15.63 -13.52 10.59
C PHE A 130 -15.44 -13.88 9.12
N TYR A 131 -15.59 -12.92 8.21
CA TYR A 131 -15.42 -13.16 6.78
C TYR A 131 -14.03 -13.67 6.42
N PHE A 132 -12.98 -13.00 6.90
CA PHE A 132 -11.60 -13.43 6.62
C PHE A 132 -11.20 -14.69 7.40
N GLY A 133 -11.76 -14.90 8.60
CA GLY A 133 -11.50 -16.07 9.43
C GLY A 133 -12.26 -17.33 8.99
N TYR A 134 -13.27 -17.22 8.13
CA TYR A 134 -14.04 -18.37 7.64
C TYR A 134 -13.23 -19.29 6.71
N SER A 135 -12.35 -18.71 5.88
CA SER A 135 -11.60 -19.46 4.86
C SER A 135 -10.09 -19.31 5.07
N ASP A 136 -9.49 -20.30 5.74
CA ASP A 136 -8.04 -20.39 5.92
C ASP A 136 -7.30 -20.34 4.58
N THR A 137 -7.85 -21.02 3.56
CA THR A 137 -7.26 -21.03 2.21
C THR A 137 -7.20 -19.63 1.62
N PHE A 138 -8.27 -18.84 1.75
CA PHE A 138 -8.28 -17.46 1.30
C PHE A 138 -7.29 -16.59 2.09
N GLY A 139 -7.22 -16.77 3.41
CA GLY A 139 -6.23 -16.12 4.27
C GLY A 139 -4.78 -16.40 3.84
N VAL A 140 -4.47 -17.66 3.52
CA VAL A 140 -3.15 -18.11 3.03
C VAL A 140 -2.81 -17.51 1.66
N ILE A 141 -3.78 -17.41 0.74
CA ILE A 141 -3.56 -16.76 -0.56
C ILE A 141 -3.21 -15.28 -0.38
N ILE A 142 -3.97 -14.55 0.44
CA ILE A 142 -3.68 -13.14 0.76
C ILE A 142 -2.29 -13.01 1.37
N ALA A 143 -1.96 -13.85 2.35
CA ALA A 143 -0.65 -13.85 3.00
C ALA A 143 0.49 -14.12 2.02
N SER A 144 0.30 -15.07 1.10
CA SER A 144 1.27 -15.43 0.07
C SER A 144 1.52 -14.26 -0.88
N ILE A 145 0.48 -13.54 -1.31
CA ILE A 145 0.61 -12.33 -2.13
C ILE A 145 1.36 -11.24 -1.35
N GLN A 146 1.06 -11.05 -0.06
CA GLN A 146 1.77 -10.07 0.79
C GLN A 146 3.26 -10.42 0.92
N ILE A 147 3.60 -11.67 1.21
CA ILE A 147 4.98 -12.10 1.40
C ILE A 147 5.73 -12.04 0.07
N PHE A 148 5.19 -12.62 -0.99
CA PHE A 148 5.82 -12.64 -2.30
C PHE A 148 6.03 -11.23 -2.86
N GLY A 149 4.98 -10.39 -2.83
CA GLY A 149 5.09 -8.99 -3.24
C GLY A 149 6.15 -8.22 -2.45
N SER A 150 6.31 -8.53 -1.16
CA SER A 150 7.32 -7.90 -0.29
C SER A 150 8.73 -8.41 -0.55
N ILE A 151 8.89 -9.70 -0.90
CA ILE A 151 10.18 -10.25 -1.36
C ILE A 151 10.60 -9.55 -2.67
N LEU A 152 9.67 -9.28 -3.59
CA LEU A 152 9.96 -8.50 -4.79
C LEU A 152 10.44 -7.08 -4.47
N LEU A 153 9.97 -6.47 -3.37
CA LEU A 153 10.50 -5.19 -2.90
C LEU A 153 11.97 -5.29 -2.48
N LEU A 154 12.51 -6.44 -2.09
CA LEU A 154 13.91 -6.58 -1.65
C LEU A 154 14.91 -6.46 -2.81
N TYR A 155 14.50 -6.81 -4.04
CA TYR A 155 15.36 -6.75 -5.23
C TYR A 155 15.09 -5.52 -6.08
N ARG A 156 16.14 -4.76 -6.42
CA ARG A 156 16.04 -3.49 -7.17
C ARG A 156 15.34 -3.61 -8.53
N LYS A 157 15.44 -4.78 -9.17
CA LYS A 157 14.86 -5.05 -10.49
C LYS A 157 13.35 -5.26 -10.45
N THR A 158 12.80 -5.74 -9.33
CA THR A 158 11.40 -6.16 -9.20
C THR A 158 10.55 -5.20 -8.37
N VAL A 159 11.13 -4.09 -7.89
CA VAL A 159 10.43 -3.15 -6.99
C VAL A 159 9.13 -2.64 -7.57
N LEU A 160 9.09 -2.29 -8.87
CA LEU A 160 7.88 -1.79 -9.51
C LEU A 160 6.75 -2.84 -9.53
N VAL A 161 7.08 -4.09 -9.84
CA VAL A 161 6.10 -5.18 -9.87
C VAL A 161 5.59 -5.45 -8.45
N GLY A 162 6.51 -5.58 -7.49
CA GLY A 162 6.16 -5.78 -6.09
C GLY A 162 5.31 -4.64 -5.54
N SER A 163 5.65 -3.38 -5.84
CA SER A 163 4.91 -2.23 -5.35
C SER A 163 3.53 -2.10 -5.95
N LEU A 164 3.34 -2.40 -7.25
CA LEU A 164 2.01 -2.42 -7.88
C LEU A 164 1.12 -3.53 -7.32
N THR A 165 1.64 -4.75 -7.19
CA THR A 165 0.92 -5.89 -6.61
C THR A 165 0.47 -5.59 -5.18
N LEU A 166 1.41 -5.13 -4.33
CA LEU A 166 1.11 -4.80 -2.95
C LEU A 166 0.21 -3.58 -2.83
N PHE A 167 0.34 -2.58 -3.71
CA PHE A 167 -0.51 -1.38 -3.68
C PHE A 167 -1.97 -1.75 -3.95
N SER A 168 -2.24 -2.61 -4.93
CA SER A 168 -3.60 -3.08 -5.21
C SER A 168 -4.20 -3.79 -4.00
N LEU A 169 -3.44 -4.70 -3.37
CA LEU A 169 -3.89 -5.41 -2.19
C LEU A 169 -4.09 -4.49 -0.98
N MET A 170 -3.12 -3.64 -0.69
CA MET A 170 -3.16 -2.73 0.46
C MET A 170 -4.22 -1.65 0.30
N LEU A 171 -4.45 -1.14 -0.92
CA LEU A 171 -5.54 -0.21 -1.19
C LEU A 171 -6.89 -0.88 -0.88
N ASN A 172 -7.10 -2.12 -1.29
CA ASN A 172 -8.33 -2.85 -0.96
C ASN A 172 -8.48 -3.02 0.56
N LEU A 173 -7.43 -3.43 1.27
CA LEU A 173 -7.45 -3.55 2.74
C LEU A 173 -7.69 -2.20 3.44
N THR A 174 -7.12 -1.10 2.93
CA THR A 174 -7.37 0.25 3.45
C THR A 174 -8.84 0.65 3.26
N LEU A 175 -9.44 0.35 2.11
CA LEU A 175 -10.86 0.65 1.88
C LEU A 175 -11.76 -0.18 2.80
N ILE A 176 -11.44 -1.47 3.02
CA ILE A 176 -12.13 -2.29 4.02
C ILE A 176 -12.02 -1.61 5.40
N ASN A 177 -10.82 -1.18 5.80
CA ASN A 177 -10.62 -0.52 7.09
C ASN A 177 -11.47 0.75 7.25
N ILE A 178 -11.62 1.55 6.19
CA ILE A 178 -12.43 2.77 6.19
C ILE A 178 -13.92 2.44 6.27
N PHE A 179 -14.42 1.59 5.36
CA PHE A 179 -15.87 1.37 5.22
C PHE A 179 -16.45 0.46 6.30
N TYR A 180 -15.65 -0.45 6.87
CA TYR A 180 -16.05 -1.30 7.98
C TYR A 180 -15.69 -0.72 9.35
N LYS A 181 -15.15 0.52 9.39
CA LYS A 181 -14.80 1.24 10.62
C LYS A 181 -13.92 0.40 11.57
N MET A 182 -12.88 -0.21 10.99
CA MET A 182 -11.91 -0.98 11.74
C MET A 182 -11.20 -0.08 12.76
N ASN A 183 -10.65 -0.69 13.82
CA ASN A 183 -9.87 0.04 14.81
C ASN A 183 -8.78 0.95 14.20
N LEU A 184 -8.50 2.05 14.89
CA LEU A 184 -7.63 3.13 14.38
C LEU A 184 -6.21 2.65 14.08
N GLY A 185 -5.70 1.67 14.84
CA GLY A 185 -4.38 1.08 14.61
C GLY A 185 -4.28 0.38 13.26
N ALA A 186 -5.24 -0.50 12.94
CA ALA A 186 -5.31 -1.19 11.65
C ALA A 186 -5.49 -0.21 10.49
N LEU A 187 -6.35 0.81 10.66
CA LEU A 187 -6.58 1.85 9.67
C LEU A 187 -5.29 2.62 9.37
N LEU A 188 -4.64 3.21 10.39
CA LEU A 188 -3.42 4.00 10.22
C LEU A 188 -2.30 3.16 9.60
N GLN A 189 -2.14 1.91 10.04
CA GLN A 189 -1.14 1.00 9.48
C GLN A 189 -1.37 0.78 7.98
N SER A 190 -2.61 0.48 7.59
CA SER A 190 -2.93 0.25 6.18
C SER A 190 -2.72 1.49 5.33
N VAL A 191 -3.13 2.67 5.82
CA VAL A 191 -3.00 3.95 5.11
C VAL A 191 -1.52 4.29 4.89
N ILE A 192 -0.69 4.22 5.94
CA ILE A 192 0.74 4.55 5.85
C ILE A 192 1.44 3.64 4.85
N LEU A 193 1.18 2.32 4.89
CA LEU A 193 1.79 1.37 3.95
C LEU A 193 1.29 1.58 2.51
N THR A 194 0.00 1.86 2.31
CA THR A 194 -0.57 2.18 0.99
C THR A 194 0.08 3.43 0.39
N PHE A 195 0.25 4.50 1.17
CA PHE A 195 0.96 5.71 0.70
C PHE A 195 2.45 5.47 0.50
N GLY A 196 3.10 4.64 1.33
CA GLY A 196 4.48 4.23 1.14
C GLY A 196 4.69 3.48 -0.18
N LEU A 197 3.78 2.56 -0.53
CA LEU A 197 3.79 1.84 -1.80
C LEU A 197 3.55 2.78 -2.98
N LEU A 198 2.60 3.71 -2.86
CA LEU A 198 2.37 4.75 -3.86
C LEU A 198 3.62 5.61 -4.07
N PHE A 199 4.31 5.99 -3.00
CA PHE A 199 5.58 6.70 -3.07
C PHE A 199 6.66 5.91 -3.85
N LEU A 200 6.76 4.60 -3.64
CA LEU A 200 7.70 3.75 -4.39
C LEU A 200 7.33 3.72 -5.89
N ILE A 201 6.04 3.57 -6.23
CA ILE A 201 5.55 3.58 -7.61
C ILE A 201 5.86 4.90 -8.31
N LEU A 202 5.54 6.03 -7.65
CA LEU A 202 5.76 7.37 -8.20
C LEU A 202 7.26 7.70 -8.32
N SER A 203 8.09 7.19 -7.41
CA SER A 203 9.55 7.36 -7.48
C SER A 203 10.17 6.63 -8.69
N ASP A 204 9.54 5.53 -9.13
CA ASP A 204 9.90 4.78 -10.34
C ASP A 204 9.02 5.12 -11.56
N TYR A 205 8.42 6.32 -11.62
CA TYR A 205 7.47 6.71 -12.66
C TYR A 205 7.97 6.48 -14.10
N LYS A 206 9.28 6.65 -14.37
CA LYS A 206 9.85 6.35 -15.71
C LYS A 206 9.69 4.87 -16.08
N LYS A 207 9.94 3.97 -15.14
CA LYS A 207 9.75 2.52 -15.35
C LYS A 207 8.26 2.18 -15.44
N LEU A 208 7.41 2.84 -14.65
CA LEU A 208 5.95 2.69 -14.75
C LEU A 208 5.45 3.09 -16.14
N LYS A 209 5.88 4.26 -16.64
CA LYS A 209 5.55 4.73 -17.99
C LYS A 209 6.05 3.74 -19.04
N GLN A 210 7.28 3.26 -18.92
CA GLN A 210 7.79 2.24 -19.84
C GLN A 210 6.95 0.96 -19.77
N PHE A 211 6.62 0.48 -18.58
CA PHE A 211 5.79 -0.72 -18.39
C PHE A 211 4.40 -0.58 -19.01
N LEU A 212 3.74 0.58 -18.84
CA LEU A 212 2.39 0.83 -19.36
C LEU A 212 2.34 1.12 -20.87
N TYR A 213 3.38 1.74 -21.41
CA TYR A 213 3.42 2.18 -22.81
C TYR A 213 4.33 1.32 -23.71
N SER A 214 5.01 0.29 -23.19
CA SER A 214 5.69 -0.70 -24.03
C SER A 214 4.63 -1.46 -24.82
N SER A 215 4.48 -1.08 -26.09
CA SER A 215 3.37 -1.49 -26.96
C SER A 215 3.80 -2.52 -27.99
N ASP A 216 4.88 -3.26 -27.74
CA ASP A 216 5.37 -4.30 -28.64
C ASP A 216 4.46 -5.53 -28.52
N THR A 217 3.26 -5.43 -29.07
CA THR A 217 2.34 -6.55 -29.16
C THR A 217 2.79 -7.46 -30.30
N ILE A 218 3.25 -8.65 -29.95
CA ILE A 218 3.60 -9.72 -30.90
C ILE A 218 2.34 -10.17 -31.69
N PHE A 219 1.15 -9.98 -31.10
CA PHE A 219 -0.11 -10.37 -31.71
C PHE A 219 -0.66 -9.29 -32.64
N PRO A 220 -1.22 -9.68 -33.81
CA PRO A 220 -1.90 -8.73 -34.68
C PRO A 220 -3.06 -8.11 -33.92
N SER A 221 -3.04 -6.77 -33.78
CA SER A 221 -4.18 -6.05 -33.23
C SER A 221 -5.38 -6.18 -34.17
N LEU A 222 -6.60 -6.25 -33.63
CA LEU A 222 -7.81 -6.13 -34.45
C LEU A 222 -7.79 -4.78 -35.17
N GLN A 223 -7.43 -4.80 -36.45
CA GLN A 223 -7.35 -3.62 -37.29
C GLN A 223 -8.74 -3.24 -37.75
N PHE A 224 -9.46 -2.48 -36.92
CA PHE A 224 -10.64 -1.78 -37.38
C PHE A 224 -10.21 -0.60 -38.25
N GLN A 225 -10.61 -0.60 -39.52
CA GLN A 225 -10.33 0.50 -40.45
C GLN A 225 -10.96 1.83 -39.97
N ASN A 226 -12.06 1.76 -39.22
CA ASN A 226 -12.77 2.93 -38.70
C ASN A 226 -12.67 3.02 -37.17
N ILE A 227 -12.10 4.13 -36.68
CA ILE A 227 -11.97 4.46 -35.25
C ILE A 227 -13.33 4.50 -34.54
N ILE A 228 -14.38 4.89 -35.27
CA ILE A 228 -15.75 4.98 -34.76
C ILE A 228 -16.27 3.56 -34.47
N ILE A 229 -16.12 2.62 -35.41
CA ILE A 229 -16.53 1.22 -35.21
C ILE A 229 -15.80 0.59 -34.02
N LYS A 230 -14.49 0.84 -33.90
CA LYS A 230 -13.68 0.39 -32.76
C LYS A 230 -14.22 0.90 -31.42
N ASN A 231 -14.57 2.17 -31.35
CA ASN A 231 -15.12 2.77 -30.13
C ASN A 231 -16.56 2.33 -29.87
N VAL A 232 -17.39 2.15 -30.91
CA VAL A 232 -18.74 1.60 -30.79
C VAL A 232 -18.71 0.19 -30.21
N ILE A 233 -17.79 -0.67 -30.64
CA ILE A 233 -17.63 -2.01 -30.06
C ILE A 233 -17.22 -1.93 -28.58
N ARG A 234 -16.27 -1.04 -28.24
CA ARG A 234 -15.86 -0.85 -26.83
C ARG A 234 -17.02 -0.39 -25.96
N VAL A 235 -17.82 0.55 -26.46
CA VAL A 235 -18.98 1.11 -25.76
C VAL A 235 -20.15 0.11 -25.72
N SER A 236 -20.35 -0.69 -26.77
CA SER A 236 -21.44 -1.66 -26.82
C SER A 236 -21.28 -2.75 -25.78
N VAL A 237 -20.06 -3.19 -25.47
CA VAL A 237 -19.81 -4.13 -24.35
C VAL A 237 -20.34 -3.55 -23.03
N LEU A 238 -20.10 -2.25 -22.77
CA LEU A 238 -20.61 -1.57 -21.58
C LEU A 238 -22.14 -1.45 -21.60
N ILE A 239 -22.71 -1.02 -22.72
CA ILE A 239 -24.16 -0.81 -22.88
C ILE A 239 -24.93 -2.13 -22.76
N VAL A 240 -24.50 -3.18 -23.46
CA VAL A 240 -25.15 -4.50 -23.42
C VAL A 240 -25.12 -5.08 -22.01
N SER A 241 -23.95 -5.01 -21.34
CA SER A 241 -23.84 -5.43 -19.93
C SER A 241 -24.79 -4.67 -19.02
N LEU A 242 -24.92 -3.35 -19.22
CA LEU A 242 -25.82 -2.51 -18.43
C LEU A 242 -27.29 -2.83 -18.68
N ILE A 243 -27.71 -2.94 -19.94
CA ILE A 243 -29.09 -3.29 -20.33
C ILE A 243 -29.47 -4.65 -19.75
N PHE A 244 -28.60 -5.65 -19.89
CA PHE A 244 -28.84 -6.98 -19.32
C PHE A 244 -29.01 -6.93 -17.79
N THR A 245 -28.19 -6.14 -17.11
CA THR A 245 -28.28 -5.96 -15.65
C THR A 245 -29.59 -5.26 -15.25
N ILE A 246 -30.02 -4.24 -16.00
CA ILE A 246 -31.31 -3.56 -15.77
C ILE A 246 -32.46 -4.55 -15.97
N TYR A 247 -32.42 -5.36 -17.03
CA TYR A 247 -33.41 -6.39 -17.28
C TYR A 247 -33.50 -7.39 -16.11
N LEU A 248 -32.37 -7.93 -15.65
CA LEU A 248 -32.34 -8.82 -14.49
C LEU A 248 -32.91 -8.16 -13.23
N LYS A 249 -32.57 -6.89 -12.98
CA LYS A 249 -33.13 -6.13 -11.86
C LYS A 249 -34.65 -6.05 -11.95
N THR A 250 -35.21 -5.77 -13.14
CA THR A 250 -36.67 -5.70 -13.32
C THR A 250 -37.38 -7.04 -13.17
N LEU A 251 -36.70 -8.14 -13.52
CA LEU A 251 -37.23 -9.50 -13.34
C LEU A 251 -37.28 -9.89 -11.86
N LEU A 252 -36.24 -9.55 -11.10
CA LEU A 252 -36.11 -9.90 -9.67
C LEU A 252 -36.89 -8.97 -8.73
N SER A 253 -37.26 -7.77 -9.19
CA SER A 253 -38.07 -6.81 -8.41
C SER A 253 -39.58 -7.00 -8.58
N ARG A 254 -40.02 -8.01 -9.34
CA ARG A 254 -41.41 -8.46 -9.43
C ARG A 254 -41.60 -9.65 -8.50
#